data_AF-A0A238VWG7-F1
#
_entry.id   AF-A0A238VWG7-F1
#
_cell.length_a   1.000
_cell.length_b   1.000
_cell.length_c   1.000
_cell.angle_alpha   90.00
_cell.angle_beta   90.00
_cell.angle_gamma   90.00
#
_symmetry.space_group_name_H-M   'P 1'
#
loop_
_entity.id
_entity.type
_entity.pdbx_description
1 polymer ?
#
loop_
_entity_poly.entity_id
_entity_poly.type
_entity_poly.pdbx_seq_one_letter_code
_entity_poly.pdbx_strand_id
1 'polypeptide(L)' 'MIYLNFTDLNEETQERLLANSKEDIKEKYGKDIMDYATKHSANLDKMLDEEALRNLYSYTYVFNI' A
#
# COMPACT_ATOMS: atom_id res chain seq x y z
N MET A 1 15.90 -12.42 -8.82
CA MET A 1 15.15 -11.26 -8.28
C MET A 1 15.84 -10.83 -7.01
N ILE A 2 16.06 -9.53 -6.83
CA ILE A 2 16.60 -8.99 -5.57
C ILE A 2 15.41 -8.78 -4.64
N TYR A 3 15.44 -9.41 -3.47
CA TYR A 3 14.40 -9.25 -2.45
C TYR A 3 14.87 -8.21 -1.44
N LEU A 4 14.13 -7.11 -1.35
CA LEU A 4 14.33 -6.09 -0.32
C LEU A 4 13.41 -6.41 0.86
N ASN A 5 14.00 -6.56 2.04
CA ASN A 5 13.23 -6.62 3.27
C ASN A 5 12.77 -5.22 3.61
N PHE A 6 11.46 -5.00 3.62
CA PHE A 6 10.87 -3.70 3.96
C PHE A 6 11.34 -3.19 5.33
N THR A 7 11.46 -4.09 6.31
CA THR A 7 11.92 -3.77 7.68
C THR A 7 13.38 -3.35 7.77
N ASP A 8 14.19 -3.68 6.77
CA ASP A 8 15.61 -3.35 6.74
C ASP A 8 15.84 -1.97 6.09
N LEU A 9 14.79 -1.36 5.51
CA LEU A 9 14.81 -0.01 4.98
C LEU A 9 14.73 1.01 6.12
N ASN A 10 15.28 2.22 5.92
CA ASN A 10 15.09 3.30 6.89
C ASN A 10 13.61 3.74 6.95
N GLU A 11 13.23 4.36 8.06
CA GLU A 11 11.84 4.77 8.35
C GLU A 11 11.28 5.69 7.26
N GLU A 12 12.04 6.69 6.82
CA GLU A 12 11.64 7.62 5.75
C GLU A 12 11.30 6.86 4.44
N THR A 13 12.09 5.85 4.10
CA THR A 13 11.86 5.02 2.90
C THR A 13 10.64 4.14 3.07
N GLN A 14 10.44 3.56 4.27
CA GLN A 14 9.25 2.78 4.59
C GLN A 14 7.97 3.62 4.46
N GLU A 15 7.95 4.81 5.06
CA GLU A 15 6.82 5.73 5.00
C GLU A 15 6.51 6.16 3.57
N ARG A 16 7.55 6.53 2.80
CA ARG A 16 7.37 6.93 1.40
C ARG A 16 6.79 5.80 0.55
N LEU A 17 7.27 4.57 0.72
CA LEU A 17 6.75 3.40 0.01
C LEU A 17 5.29 3.12 0.37
N LEU A 18 4.94 3.19 1.66
CA LEU A 18 3.57 3.02 2.12
C LEU A 18 2.64 4.11 1.59
N ALA A 19 3.08 5.37 1.57
CA ALA A 19 2.31 6.49 1.03
C ALA A 19 2.00 6.28 -0.45
N ASN A 20 3.02 5.98 -1.26
CA ASN A 20 2.84 5.69 -2.69
C ASN A 20 1.90 4.50 -2.90
N SER A 21 2.08 3.42 -2.12
CA SER A 21 1.23 2.24 -2.21
C SER A 21 -0.23 2.53 -1.87
N LYS A 22 -0.47 3.38 -0.87
CA LYS A 22 -1.82 3.82 -0.49
C LYS A 22 -2.47 4.69 -1.57
N GLU A 23 -1.69 5.52 -2.27
CA GLU A 23 -2.18 6.27 -3.44
C GLU A 23 -2.55 5.34 -4.60
N ASP A 24 -1.69 4.37 -4.93
CA ASP A 24 -1.98 3.38 -5.98
C ASP A 24 -3.28 2.61 -5.71
N ILE A 25 -3.48 2.17 -4.46
CA ILE A 25 -4.69 1.46 -4.05
C ILE A 25 -5.92 2.36 -4.12
N LYS A 26 -5.81 3.62 -3.70
CA LYS A 26 -6.90 4.59 -3.82
C LYS A 26 -7.29 4.82 -5.28
N GLU A 27 -6.31 4.95 -6.17
CA GLU A 27 -6.58 5.15 -7.59
C GLU A 27 -7.21 3.91 -8.24
N LYS A 28 -6.69 2.72 -7.95
CA LYS A 28 -7.15 1.46 -8.57
C LYS A 28 -8.45 0.93 -7.98
N TYR A 29 -8.60 1.00 -6.65
CA TYR A 29 -9.64 0.30 -5.90
C TYR A 29 -10.38 1.18 -4.89
N GLY A 30 -10.06 2.47 -4.79
CA GLY A 30 -10.60 3.34 -3.74
C GLY A 30 -12.13 3.38 -3.72
N LYS A 31 -12.77 3.33 -4.89
CA LYS A 31 -14.23 3.27 -5.00
C LYS A 31 -14.80 1.96 -4.46
N ASP A 32 -14.23 0.83 -4.86
CA ASP A 32 -14.71 -0.50 -4.45
C ASP A 32 -14.53 -0.71 -2.93
N ILE A 33 -13.41 -0.25 -2.38
CA ILE A 33 -13.14 -0.30 -0.94
C ILE A 33 -14.13 0.59 -0.18
N MET A 34 -14.44 1.79 -0.69
CA MET A 34 -15.41 2.71 -0.07
C MET A 34 -16.83 2.13 -0.09
N ASP A 35 -17.24 1.55 -1.22
CA ASP A 35 -18.56 0.91 -1.36
C ASP A 35 -18.69 -0.30 -0.42
N TYR A 36 -17.64 -1.11 -0.32
CA TYR A 36 -17.58 -2.25 0.61
C TYR A 36 -17.62 -1.79 2.07
N ALA A 37 -16.79 -0.82 2.45
CA ALA A 37 -16.73 -0.30 3.81
C ALA A 37 -18.08 0.29 4.25
N THR A 38 -18.74 1.02 3.37
CA THR A 38 -20.08 1.58 3.61
C THR A 38 -21.11 0.48 3.81
N LYS A 39 -21.12 -0.53 2.93
CA LYS A 39 -22.06 -1.65 2.99
C LYS A 39 -21.90 -2.51 4.25
N HIS A 40 -20.67 -2.67 4.73
CA HIS A 40 -20.33 -3.57 5.83
C HIS A 40 -20.04 -2.83 7.15
N SER A 41 -20.22 -1.51 7.20
CA SER A 41 -19.83 -0.66 8.34
C SER A 41 -18.39 -0.93 8.82
N ALA A 42 -17.49 -1.18 7.85
CA ALA A 42 -16.08 -1.45 8.11
C ALA A 42 -15.27 -0.14 8.15
N ASN A 43 -14.11 -0.17 8.82
CA ASN A 43 -13.21 0.96 8.88
C ASN A 43 -12.43 1.09 7.56
N LEU A 44 -12.78 2.10 6.77
CA LEU A 44 -12.19 2.39 5.47
C LEU A 44 -10.67 2.62 5.55
N ASP A 45 -10.19 3.39 6.53
CA ASP A 45 -8.77 3.68 6.68
C ASP A 45 -7.97 2.41 6.97
N LYS A 46 -8.48 1.56 7.85
CA LYS A 46 -7.84 0.28 8.15
C LYS A 46 -7.75 -0.63 6.92
N MET A 47 -8.81 -0.68 6.12
CA MET A 47 -8.81 -1.47 4.88
C MET A 47 -7.78 -0.93 3.86
N LEU A 48 -7.69 0.39 3.72
CA LEU A 48 -6.71 1.02 2.83
C LEU A 48 -5.27 0.73 3.29
N ASP A 49 -5.00 0.73 4.59
CA ASP A 49 -3.67 0.42 5.12
C ASP A 49 -3.28 -1.05 4.90
N GLU A 50 -4.22 -1.98 5.11
CA GLU A 50 -4.00 -3.41 4.84
C GLU A 50 -3.74 -3.69 3.36
N GLU A 51 -4.51 -3.05 2.46
CA GLU A 51 -4.31 -3.21 1.01
C GLU A 51 -3.04 -2.50 0.52
N ALA A 52 -2.67 -1.35 1.10
CA ALA A 52 -1.39 -0.70 0.80
C ALA A 52 -0.20 -1.60 1.18
N LEU A 53 -0.25 -2.27 2.34
CA LEU A 53 0.78 -3.23 2.74
C LEU A 53 0.86 -4.43 1.79
N ARG A 54 -0.30 -4.97 1.36
CA ARG A 54 -0.34 -6.06 0.37
C ARG A 54 0.21 -5.63 -0.99
N ASN A 55 -0.07 -4.42 -1.42
CA ASN A 55 0.38 -3.90 -2.71
C ASN A 55 1.90 -3.75 -2.79
N LEU A 56 2.60 -3.52 -1.67
CA LEU A 56 4.08 -3.52 -1.63
C LEU A 56 4.71 -4.86 -2.07
N TYR A 57 4.02 -6.00 -1.87
CA TYR A 57 4.50 -7.29 -2.35
C TYR A 57 4.46 -7.41 -3.88
N SER A 58 3.69 -6.56 -4.56
CA SER A 58 3.58 -6.54 -6.03
C SER A 58 4.59 -5.58 -6.69
N TYR A 59 5.31 -4.79 -5.89
CA TYR A 59 6.24 -3.79 -6.42
C TYR A 59 7.46 -4.44 -7.07
N THR A 60 7.79 -3.96 -8.26
CA THR A 60 9.06 -4.26 -8.92
C THR A 60 9.99 -3.08 -8.73
N TYR A 61 11.13 -3.31 -8.08
CA TYR A 61 12.08 -2.25 -7.76
C TYR A 61 13.13 -2.10 -8.85
N VAL A 62 13.38 -0.86 -9.27
CA VAL A 62 14.50 -0.48 -10.14
C VAL A 62 15.42 0.42 -9.32
N PHE A 63 16.68 0.02 -9.19
CA PHE A 63 17.68 0.83 -8.51
C PHE A 63 18.15 1.94 -9.44
N ASN A 64 18.02 3.19 -9.00
CA ASN A 64 18.69 4.33 -9.60
C ASN A 64 19.94 4.62 -8.76
N ILE A 65 21.12 4.51 -9.38
CA ILE A 65 22.45 4.69 -8.76
C ILE A 65 23.10 5.93 -9.37
#